data_AF-A0A7V2T4W3-F1
#
_entry.id   AF-A0A7V2T4W3-F1
#
_cell.length_a   1.000
_cell.length_b   1.000
_cell.length_c   1.000
_cell.angle_alpha   90.00
_cell.angle_beta   90.00
_cell.angle_gamma   90.00
#
_symmetry.space_group_name_H-M   'P 1'
#
loop_
_entity.id
_entity.type
_entity.pdbx_description
1 polymer ?
#
loop_
_entity_poly.entity_id
_entity_poly.type
_entity_poly.pdbx_seq_one_letter_code
_entity_poly.pdbx_strand_id
1 'polypeptide(L)' 'QGNCSGGERQHVPVLARAAMAVGIAGIFMESHPKPDEALSDGPNSWPLDRMEELLTTLLELDQVVKSQAYLEDTL' A
#
# COMPACT_ATOMS: atom_id res chain seq x y z
N GLN A 1 -3.13 -6.80 27.50
CA GLN A 1 -4.41 -6.21 27.08
C GLN A 1 -4.54 -6.49 25.59
N GLY A 2 -5.60 -7.16 25.15
CA GLY A 2 -5.75 -7.57 23.74
C GLY A 2 -7.20 -7.87 23.42
N ASN A 3 -8.00 -6.81 23.23
CA ASN A 3 -9.38 -6.93 22.74
C ASN A 3 -9.49 -6.59 21.24
N CYS A 4 -8.43 -6.08 20.60
CA CYS A 4 -8.37 -5.75 19.18
C CYS A 4 -6.93 -5.85 18.64
N SER A 5 -6.79 -6.02 17.32
CA SER A 5 -5.52 -5.91 16.59
C SER A 5 -5.01 -4.46 16.61
N GLY A 6 -3.71 -4.28 16.84
CA GLY A 6 -3.04 -3.01 16.60
C GLY A 6 -2.76 -2.78 15.11
N GLY A 7 -2.06 -1.71 14.79
CA GLY A 7 -1.66 -1.41 13.42
C GLY A 7 -0.82 -0.16 13.30
N GLU A 8 -0.05 -0.08 12.22
CA GLU A 8 0.92 0.99 11.96
C GLU A 8 0.70 1.56 10.56
N ARG A 9 -0.44 2.24 10.33
CA ARG A 9 -0.76 2.82 9.02
C ARG A 9 0.31 3.76 8.47
N GLN A 10 1.15 4.36 9.32
CA GLN A 10 2.27 5.19 8.87
C GLN A 10 3.28 4.44 7.98
N HIS A 11 3.32 3.12 8.08
CA HIS A 11 4.18 2.26 7.26
C HIS A 11 3.56 1.87 5.91
N VAL A 12 2.25 2.08 5.72
CA VAL A 12 1.52 1.70 4.50
C VAL A 12 2.17 2.27 3.24
N PRO A 13 2.50 3.58 3.13
CA PRO A 13 3.11 4.11 1.91
C PRO A 13 4.50 3.54 1.63
N VAL A 14 5.30 3.31 2.68
CA VAL A 14 6.68 2.78 2.53
C VAL A 14 6.64 1.34 2.03
N LEU A 15 5.81 0.49 2.65
CA LEU A 15 5.68 -0.92 2.26
C LEU A 15 5.01 -1.07 0.90
N ALA A 16 4.01 -0.25 0.60
CA ALA A 16 3.37 -0.25 -0.71
C ALA A 16 4.36 0.10 -1.84
N ARG A 17 5.17 1.16 -1.67
CA ARG A 17 6.22 1.49 -2.65
C ARG A 17 7.24 0.37 -2.81
N ALA A 18 7.67 -0.25 -1.72
CA ALA A 18 8.60 -1.38 -1.77
C ALA A 18 8.00 -2.56 -2.57
N ALA A 19 6.75 -2.91 -2.32
CA ALA A 19 6.07 -3.98 -3.03
C ALA A 19 5.86 -3.67 -4.52
N MET A 20 5.47 -2.43 -4.87
CA MET A 20 5.36 -2.01 -6.28
C MET A 20 6.71 -2.06 -6.99
N ALA A 21 7.79 -1.67 -6.31
CA ALA A 21 9.14 -1.69 -6.87
C ALA A 21 9.64 -3.11 -7.20
N VAL A 22 9.11 -4.14 -6.53
CA VAL A 22 9.39 -5.56 -6.83
C VAL A 22 8.69 -6.02 -8.12
N GLY A 23 7.69 -5.29 -8.62
CA GLY A 23 7.02 -5.65 -9.87
C GLY A 23 5.85 -6.62 -9.71
N ILE A 24 5.01 -6.41 -8.70
CA ILE A 24 3.82 -7.23 -8.41
C ILE A 24 2.67 -7.02 -9.42
N ALA A 25 1.78 -8.01 -9.51
CA ALA A 25 0.57 -7.92 -10.35
C ALA A 25 -0.47 -6.95 -9.78
N GLY A 26 -0.54 -6.80 -8.46
CA GLY A 26 -1.47 -5.89 -7.80
C GLY A 26 -1.22 -5.80 -6.30
N ILE A 27 -1.75 -4.75 -5.69
CA ILE A 27 -1.69 -4.49 -4.25
C ILE A 27 -3.10 -4.48 -3.67
N PHE A 28 -3.24 -5.06 -2.47
CA PHE A 28 -4.47 -4.97 -1.68
C PHE A 28 -4.24 -4.02 -0.51
N MET A 29 -5.20 -3.12 -0.26
CA MET A 29 -5.14 -2.14 0.81
C MET A 29 -6.54 -1.80 1.28
N GLU A 30 -6.73 -1.72 2.59
CA GLU A 30 -7.97 -1.25 3.20
C GLU A 30 -7.91 0.26 3.45
N SER A 31 -9.07 0.91 3.38
CA SER A 31 -9.19 2.34 3.59
C SER A 31 -10.48 2.70 4.30
N HIS A 32 -10.47 3.81 5.04
CA HIS A 32 -11.63 4.33 5.74
C HIS A 32 -11.63 5.87 5.70
N PRO A 33 -12.79 6.54 5.57
CA PRO A 33 -12.89 8.00 5.64
C PRO A 33 -12.38 8.58 6.97
N LYS A 34 -12.49 7.79 8.04
CA LYS A 34 -12.06 8.15 9.39
C LYS A 34 -11.49 6.91 10.09
N PRO A 35 -10.25 6.49 9.82
CA PRO A 35 -9.76 5.20 10.26
C PRO A 35 -9.84 4.96 11.78
N ASP A 36 -9.81 6.02 12.59
CA ASP A 36 -9.94 5.93 14.05
C ASP A 36 -11.38 5.64 14.53
N GLU A 37 -12.38 5.81 13.66
CA GLU A 37 -13.78 5.44 13.88
C GLU A 37 -14.15 4.08 13.23
N ALA A 38 -13.19 3.37 12.61
CA ALA A 38 -13.46 2.11 11.94
C ALA A 38 -13.80 1.00 12.95
N LEU A 39 -14.82 0.20 12.63
CA LEU A 39 -15.30 -0.90 13.49
C LEU A 39 -14.37 -2.13 13.49
N SER A 40 -13.51 -2.25 12.48
CA SER A 40 -12.45 -3.26 12.35
C SER A 40 -11.25 -2.63 11.66
N ASP A 41 -10.05 -3.08 12.02
CA ASP A 41 -8.77 -2.77 11.36
C ASP A 41 -8.48 -1.28 11.09
N GLY A 42 -9.08 -0.40 11.88
CA GLY A 42 -8.85 1.04 11.85
C GLY A 42 -7.37 1.42 11.93
N PRO A 43 -6.57 0.86 12.86
CA PRO A 43 -5.15 1.16 12.96
C PRO A 43 -4.32 0.89 11.69
N ASN A 44 -4.76 -0.02 10.82
CA ASN A 44 -4.10 -0.33 9.53
C ASN A 44 -4.78 0.33 8.32
N SER A 45 -6.03 0.75 8.44
CA SER A 45 -6.78 1.41 7.35
C SER A 45 -6.15 2.74 6.92
N TRP A 46 -5.94 2.90 5.62
CA TRP A 46 -5.43 4.15 5.04
C TRP A 46 -6.52 5.24 5.00
N PRO A 47 -6.23 6.52 5.31
CA PRO A 47 -7.19 7.60 5.15
C PRO A 47 -7.66 7.72 3.70
N LEU A 48 -8.97 7.64 3.47
CA LEU A 48 -9.55 7.61 2.11
C LEU A 48 -9.26 8.88 1.31
N ASP A 49 -9.21 10.03 1.96
CA ASP A 49 -8.89 11.33 1.37
C ASP A 49 -7.43 11.44 0.90
N ARG A 50 -6.55 10.51 1.31
CA ARG A 50 -5.14 10.41 0.89
C ARG A 50 -4.90 9.28 -0.12
N MET A 51 -5.96 8.64 -0.61
CA MET A 51 -5.83 7.50 -1.53
C MET A 51 -5.27 7.93 -2.88
N GLU A 52 -5.73 9.04 -3.44
CA GLU A 52 -5.29 9.53 -4.75
C GLU A 52 -3.79 9.85 -4.78
N GLU A 53 -3.28 10.54 -3.76
CA GLU A 53 -1.86 10.87 -3.59
C GLU A 53 -1.00 9.60 -3.58
N LEU A 54 -1.43 8.60 -2.80
CA LEU A 54 -0.73 7.33 -2.69
C LEU A 54 -0.76 6.56 -4.02
N LEU A 55 -1.94 6.35 -4.60
CA LEU A 55 -2.10 5.59 -5.84
C LEU A 55 -1.37 6.21 -7.02
N THR A 56 -1.30 7.55 -7.09
CA THR A 56 -0.52 8.25 -8.12
C THR A 56 0.96 7.83 -8.06
N THR A 57 1.54 7.86 -6.86
CA THR A 57 2.94 7.43 -6.65
C THR A 57 3.14 5.94 -6.99
N LEU A 58 2.19 5.08 -6.60
CA LEU A 58 2.28 3.65 -6.86
C LEU A 58 2.16 3.32 -8.35
N LEU A 59 1.32 4.05 -9.09
CA LEU A 59 1.15 3.88 -10.53
C LEU A 59 2.41 4.28 -11.31
N GLU A 60 3.06 5.37 -10.92
CA GLU A 60 4.34 5.79 -11.51
C GLU A 60 5.42 4.72 -11.32
N LEU A 61 5.54 4.16 -10.11
CA LEU A 61 6.47 3.06 -9.83
C LEU A 61 6.15 1.81 -10.65
N ASP A 62 4.86 1.44 -10.74
CA ASP A 62 4.41 0.29 -11.53
C ASP A 62 4.82 0.41 -12.99
N GLN A 63 4.56 1.57 -13.60
CA GLN A 63 4.88 1.84 -15.00
C GLN A 63 6.38 1.78 -15.25
N VAL A 64 7.20 2.36 -14.36
CA VAL A 64 8.66 2.35 -14.50
C VAL A 64 9.19 0.93 -14.41
N VAL A 65 8.81 0.18 -13.38
CA VAL A 65 9.32 -1.19 -13.16
C VAL A 65 8.89 -2.13 -14.27
N LYS A 66 7.64 -2.04 -14.74
CA LYS A 66 7.11 -2.90 -15.81
C LYS A 66 7.46 -2.43 -17.23
N SER A 67 8.18 -1.32 -17.39
CA SER A 67 8.58 -0.80 -18.72
C SER A 67 9.66 -1.64 -19.40
N GLN A 68 10.34 -2.51 -18.66
CA GLN A 68 11.43 -3.37 -19.14
C GLN A 68 11.28 -4.78 -18.57
N ALA A 69 11.94 -5.75 -19.19
CA ALA A 69 12.07 -7.09 -18.60
C ALA A 69 12.90 -7.00 -17.31
N TYR A 70 12.57 -7.83 -16.32
CA TYR A 70 13.34 -7.90 -15.09
C TYR A 70 14.68 -8.60 -15.34
N LEU A 71 15.76 -8.07 -14.76
CA LEU A 71 17.11 -8.62 -15.00
C LEU A 71 17.25 -10.02 -14.39
N GLU A 72 16.61 -10.25 -13.25
CA GLU A 72 16.51 -11.54 -12.59
C GLU A 72 15.86 -12.63 -13.44
N ASP A 73 15.03 -12.28 -14.45
CA ASP A 73 14.45 -13.24 -15.39
C ASP A 73 15.44 -13.70 -16.48
N THR A 74 16.61 -13.06 -16.57
CA THR A 74 17.64 -13.36 -17.58
C THR A 74 18.78 -14.24 -17.04
N LEU A 75 18.73 -14.62 -15.77
CA LEU A 75 19.67 -15.52 -15.10
C LEU A 75 19.28 -16.98 -15.31
#